data_AF-W2Z4J4-F1
#
_entry.id   AF-W2Z4J4-F1
#
_cell.length_a   1.000
_cell.length_b   1.000
_cell.length_c   1.000
_cell.angle_alpha   90.00
_cell.angle_beta   90.00
_cell.angle_gamma   90.00
#
_symmetry.space_group_name_H-M   'P 1'
#
loop_
_entity.id
_entity.type
_entity.pdbx_description
1 polymer ?
#
loop_
_entity_poly.entity_id
_entity_poly.type
_entity_poly.pdbx_seq_one_letter_code
_entity_poly.pdbx_strand_id
1 'polypeptide(L)'
;QPPTTQPPTTQPPTTQPPTTVPPPTPCDNQGTNGIGVENKVHYANGGIYKTTTGQRNDQSWHSCCVACYNEVVCKAFSFEQTSSSSRCELTTSTSNRLTNQQNWQAGNMGR
;
A
#
# COMPACT_ATOMS: atom_id res chain seq x y z
N GLN A 1 40.32 31.94 -49.35
CA GLN A 1 39.56 30.70 -49.02
C GLN A 1 38.50 31.06 -47.98
N PRO A 2 37.21 30.76 -48.21
CA PRO A 2 36.13 31.10 -47.28
C PRO A 2 36.07 30.08 -46.11
N PRO A 3 35.50 30.45 -44.95
CA PRO A 3 35.43 29.58 -43.78
C PRO A 3 34.28 28.57 -43.91
N THR A 4 34.53 27.30 -43.58
CA THR A 4 33.50 26.26 -43.49
C THR A 4 32.79 26.34 -42.15
N THR A 5 31.53 26.78 -42.17
CA THR A 5 30.61 26.75 -41.04
C THR A 5 30.16 25.29 -40.80
N GLN A 6 30.44 24.73 -39.62
CA GLN A 6 29.84 23.45 -39.21
C GLN A 6 28.36 23.66 -38.85
N PRO A 7 27.46 22.74 -39.21
CA PRO A 7 26.07 22.78 -38.77
C PRO A 7 25.97 22.39 -37.29
N PRO A 8 25.08 23.02 -36.51
CA PRO A 8 24.83 22.61 -35.13
C PRO A 8 24.10 21.27 -35.10
N THR A 9 24.64 20.30 -34.37
CA THR A 9 23.96 19.03 -34.06
C THR A 9 22.87 19.28 -33.03
N THR A 10 21.62 19.37 -33.48
CA THR A 10 20.46 19.42 -32.60
C THR A 10 20.26 18.06 -31.94
N GLN A 11 20.63 17.92 -30.66
CA GLN A 11 20.19 16.78 -29.86
C GLN A 11 18.68 16.90 -29.62
N PRO A 12 17.88 15.83 -29.84
CA PRO A 12 16.49 15.82 -29.41
C PRO A 12 16.44 15.84 -27.87
N PRO A 13 15.55 16.64 -27.26
CA PRO A 13 15.35 16.58 -25.82
C PRO A 13 14.81 15.20 -25.46
N THR A 14 15.49 14.48 -24.57
CA THR A 14 14.94 13.27 -23.96
C THR A 14 13.82 13.70 -23.00
N THR A 15 12.57 13.56 -23.43
CA THR A 15 11.40 13.72 -22.57
C THR A 15 11.39 12.58 -21.57
N GLN A 16 11.96 12.81 -20.39
CA GLN A 16 11.76 11.91 -19.26
C GLN A 16 10.27 11.96 -18.92
N PRO A 17 9.52 10.85 -18.90
CA PRO A 17 8.15 10.88 -18.43
C PRO A 17 8.18 11.40 -16.98
N PRO A 18 7.25 12.29 -16.58
CA PRO A 18 7.16 12.68 -15.18
C PRO A 18 6.93 11.40 -14.37
N THR A 19 7.91 11.04 -13.53
CA THR A 19 7.69 10.10 -12.44
C THR A 19 6.76 10.79 -11.48
N THR A 20 5.46 10.71 -11.73
CA THR A 20 4.42 11.13 -10.80
C THR A 20 4.48 10.16 -9.64
N VAL A 21 5.37 10.43 -8.69
CA VAL A 21 5.37 9.73 -7.41
C VAL A 21 3.99 9.99 -6.81
N PRO A 22 3.18 8.96 -6.53
CA PRO A 22 1.89 9.15 -5.89
C PRO A 22 2.10 9.93 -4.58
N PRO A 23 1.15 10.79 -4.18
CA PRO A 23 1.28 11.54 -2.95
C PRO A 23 1.50 10.56 -1.79
N PRO A 24 2.39 10.90 -0.83
CA PRO A 24 2.65 10.03 0.30
C PRO A 24 1.36 9.75 1.06
N THR A 25 1.13 8.49 1.36
CA THR A 25 0.01 7.99 2.14
C THR A 25 0.44 7.73 3.59
N PRO A 26 -0.48 7.68 4.55
CA PRO A 26 -0.18 7.22 5.89
C PRO A 26 0.41 5.80 5.92
N CYS A 27 0.20 5.00 4.87
CA CYS A 27 0.73 3.65 4.73
C CYS A 27 2.24 3.59 4.49
N ASP A 28 2.84 4.69 3.99
CA ASP A 28 4.27 4.79 3.70
C ASP A 28 5.13 4.93 4.97
N ASN A 29 4.52 5.30 6.09
CA ASN A 29 5.18 5.40 7.38
C ASN A 29 4.47 4.52 8.41
N GLN A 30 5.23 3.91 9.32
CA GLN A 30 4.67 3.29 10.53
C GLN A 30 4.97 4.19 11.74
N GLY A 31 4.00 4.33 12.65
CA GLY A 31 4.18 5.07 13.91
C GLY A 31 3.57 6.48 13.90
N THR A 32 4.19 7.44 14.62
CA THR A 32 3.58 8.73 14.98
C THR A 32 3.05 9.57 13.82
N ASN A 33 3.68 9.49 12.64
CA ASN A 33 3.30 10.23 11.42
C ASN A 33 2.72 9.32 10.33
N GLY A 34 2.37 8.08 10.67
CA GLY A 34 1.91 7.07 9.71
C GLY A 34 0.85 6.17 10.30
N ILE A 35 0.62 5.02 9.67
CA ILE A 35 -0.38 4.07 10.16
C ILE A 35 0.17 3.23 11.31
N GLY A 36 -0.64 3.05 12.35
CA GLY A 36 -0.35 2.08 13.41
C GLY A 36 -0.63 0.68 12.90
N VAL A 37 0.41 -0.07 12.54
CA VAL A 37 0.30 -1.51 12.23
C VAL A 37 0.60 -2.32 13.47
N GLU A 38 -0.37 -3.11 13.88
CA GLU A 38 -0.29 -3.95 15.06
C GLU A 38 -0.02 -5.40 14.65
N ASN A 39 1.01 -6.01 15.25
CA ASN A 39 1.30 -7.42 15.08
C ASN A 39 0.34 -8.28 15.90
N LYS A 40 -0.02 -9.44 15.36
CA LYS A 40 -0.91 -10.44 15.95
C LYS A 40 -2.34 -9.93 16.19
N VAL A 41 -2.83 -9.06 15.32
CA VAL A 41 -4.16 -8.46 15.40
C VAL A 41 -4.96 -8.75 14.13
N HIS A 42 -6.25 -9.06 14.29
CA HIS A 42 -7.20 -9.29 13.20
C HIS A 42 -8.56 -8.66 13.51
N TYR A 43 -9.15 -7.94 12.56
CA TYR A 43 -10.51 -7.43 12.66
C TYR A 43 -11.52 -8.44 12.09
N ALA A 44 -11.90 -9.44 12.90
CA ALA A 44 -12.82 -10.51 12.52
C ALA A 44 -14.30 -10.09 12.70
N ASN A 45 -14.76 -9.15 11.88
CA ASN A 45 -16.13 -8.61 11.94
C ASN A 45 -16.92 -8.83 10.65
N GLY A 46 -18.25 -8.68 10.73
CA GLY A 46 -19.14 -8.78 9.57
C GLY A 46 -19.06 -7.61 8.58
N GLY A 47 -18.18 -6.63 8.83
CA GLY A 47 -17.90 -5.51 7.94
C GLY A 47 -16.77 -5.76 6.95
N ILE A 48 -16.14 -6.94 6.97
CA ILE A 48 -15.18 -7.35 5.93
C ILE A 48 -15.93 -7.44 4.60
N TYR A 49 -15.57 -6.58 3.65
CA TYR A 49 -16.27 -6.45 2.38
C TYR A 49 -15.39 -6.81 1.17
N LYS A 50 -14.07 -6.91 1.38
CA LYS A 50 -13.12 -7.29 0.33
C LYS A 50 -12.01 -8.13 0.92
N THR A 51 -11.76 -9.27 0.27
CA THR A 51 -10.68 -10.20 0.61
C THR A 51 -9.89 -10.49 -0.65
N THR A 52 -8.58 -10.28 -0.60
CA THR A 52 -7.66 -10.59 -1.70
C THR A 52 -6.63 -11.58 -1.21
N THR A 53 -6.53 -12.73 -1.87
CA THR A 53 -5.57 -13.79 -1.55
C THR A 53 -4.54 -13.95 -2.66
N GLY A 54 -3.35 -14.41 -2.32
CA GLY A 54 -2.28 -14.70 -3.27
C GLY A 54 -1.22 -15.62 -2.67
N GLN A 55 -0.13 -15.84 -3.41
CA GLN A 55 1.07 -16.46 -2.87
C GLN A 55 1.67 -15.59 -1.76
N ARG A 56 2.54 -16.17 -0.94
CA ARG A 56 3.11 -15.56 0.28
C ARG A 56 3.56 -14.10 0.12
N ASN A 57 4.18 -13.75 -1.00
CA ASN A 57 4.78 -12.44 -1.23
C ASN A 57 4.03 -11.59 -2.27
N ASP A 58 2.87 -12.03 -2.75
CA ASP A 58 2.07 -11.29 -3.73
C ASP A 58 1.49 -10.00 -3.13
N GLN A 59 1.34 -9.99 -1.80
CA GLN A 59 0.85 -8.86 -1.03
C GLN A 59 1.65 -8.68 0.25
N SER A 60 1.54 -7.49 0.82
CA SER A 60 2.10 -7.12 2.12
C SER A 60 1.05 -6.38 2.95
N TRP A 61 1.34 -6.19 4.24
CA TRP A 61 0.53 -5.29 5.07
C TRP A 61 0.44 -3.89 4.43
N HIS A 62 1.50 -3.45 3.74
CA HIS A 62 1.58 -2.14 3.12
C HIS A 62 0.64 -2.05 1.92
N SER A 63 0.64 -3.03 1.01
CA SER A 63 -0.31 -3.03 -0.12
C SER A 63 -1.76 -3.12 0.35
N CYS A 64 -2.02 -3.83 1.45
CA CYS A 64 -3.33 -3.91 2.07
C CYS A 64 -3.77 -2.57 2.69
N CYS A 65 -2.85 -1.86 3.34
CA CYS A 65 -3.08 -0.51 3.83
C CYS A 65 -3.43 0.45 2.70
N VAL A 66 -2.65 0.47 1.62
CA VAL A 66 -2.88 1.37 0.47
C VAL A 66 -4.23 1.09 -0.18
N ALA A 67 -4.60 -0.19 -0.34
CA ALA A 67 -5.91 -0.57 -0.85
C ALA A 67 -7.05 -0.04 0.02
N CYS A 68 -6.93 -0.15 1.34
CA CYS A 68 -7.90 0.40 2.28
C CYS A 68 -7.95 1.94 2.23
N TYR A 69 -6.79 2.60 2.24
CA TYR A 69 -6.69 4.06 2.21
C TYR A 69 -7.42 4.66 1.00
N ASN A 70 -7.28 4.03 -0.17
CA ASN A 70 -7.93 4.45 -1.42
C ASN A 70 -9.46 4.27 -1.44
N GLU A 71 -10.02 3.52 -0.49
CA GLU A 71 -11.46 3.28 -0.41
C GLU A 71 -12.06 3.98 0.81
N VAL A 72 -12.82 5.07 0.62
CA VAL A 72 -13.38 5.90 1.71
C VAL A 72 -14.15 5.10 2.77
N VAL A 73 -14.81 4.01 2.36
CA VAL A 73 -15.58 3.14 3.25
C VAL A 73 -14.70 2.29 4.18
N CYS A 74 -13.43 2.09 3.83
CA CYS A 74 -12.53 1.24 4.58
C CYS A 74 -12.06 1.94 5.86
N LYS A 75 -12.32 1.29 7.00
CA LYS A 75 -11.97 1.75 8.35
C LYS A 75 -10.76 1.03 8.91
N ALA A 76 -10.54 -0.22 8.51
CA ALA A 76 -9.36 -0.98 8.90
C ALA A 76 -9.01 -2.05 7.86
N PHE A 77 -7.78 -2.51 7.90
CA PHE A 77 -7.32 -3.67 7.15
C PHE A 77 -6.74 -4.73 8.08
N SER A 78 -6.77 -5.98 7.63
CA SER A 78 -6.07 -7.10 8.24
C SER A 78 -5.30 -7.87 7.18
N PHE A 79 -4.05 -8.20 7.46
CA PHE A 79 -3.14 -8.90 6.58
C PHE A 79 -2.61 -10.14 7.27
N GLU A 80 -2.80 -11.30 6.66
CA GLU A 80 -2.23 -12.57 7.08
C GLU A 80 -1.14 -12.99 6.11
N GLN A 81 -0.02 -13.48 6.63
CA GLN A 81 1.02 -14.12 5.82
C GLN A 81 1.43 -15.45 6.41
N THR A 82 1.18 -16.54 5.69
CA THR A 82 1.61 -17.88 6.08
C THR A 82 2.93 -18.24 5.39
N SER A 83 3.35 -19.50 5.50
CA SER A 83 4.52 -20.01 4.77
C SER A 83 4.32 -20.09 3.26
N SER A 84 3.08 -20.07 2.76
CA SER A 84 2.77 -20.26 1.33
C SER A 84 1.79 -19.24 0.74
N SER A 85 1.01 -18.55 1.57
CA SER A 85 -0.05 -17.64 1.13
C SER A 85 0.00 -16.28 1.81
N SER A 86 -0.61 -15.29 1.15
CA SER A 86 -0.95 -14.00 1.73
C SER A 86 -2.43 -13.74 1.59
N ARG A 87 -3.02 -13.03 2.56
CA ARG A 87 -4.42 -12.62 2.56
C ARG A 87 -4.53 -11.19 3.08
N CYS A 88 -5.22 -10.35 2.33
CA CYS A 88 -5.58 -8.99 2.71
C CYS A 88 -7.10 -8.91 2.87
N GLU A 89 -7.56 -8.37 3.97
CA GLU A 89 -8.97 -8.13 4.26
C GLU A 89 -9.20 -6.65 4.56
N LEU A 90 -10.18 -6.06 3.88
CA LEU A 90 -10.61 -4.69 4.11
C LEU A 90 -11.98 -4.71 4.79
N THR A 91 -12.13 -3.87 5.82
CA THR A 91 -13.36 -3.80 6.60
C THR A 91 -13.84 -2.37 6.80
N THR A 92 -15.16 -2.20 6.85
CA THR A 92 -15.85 -0.96 7.21
C THR A 92 -15.96 -0.75 8.73
N SER A 93 -15.36 -1.62 9.55
CA SER A 93 -15.46 -1.57 11.01
C SER A 93 -14.17 -1.97 11.72
N THR A 94 -13.90 -1.34 12.87
CA THR A 94 -12.80 -1.70 13.79
C THR A 94 -13.27 -2.59 14.94
N SER A 95 -14.54 -3.03 14.92
CA SER A 95 -15.10 -3.94 15.91
C SER A 95 -14.52 -5.35 15.80
N ASN A 96 -14.71 -6.15 16.85
CA ASN A 96 -14.20 -7.53 16.96
C ASN A 96 -12.71 -7.64 16.67
N ARG A 97 -11.92 -6.71 17.23
CA ARG A 97 -10.46 -6.74 17.19
C ARG A 97 -9.96 -7.89 18.04
N LEU A 98 -9.52 -8.96 17.40
CA LEU A 98 -8.90 -10.12 18.02
C LEU A 98 -7.40 -9.87 18.19
N THR A 99 -6.87 -10.25 19.35
CA THR A 99 -5.42 -10.21 19.63
C THR A 99 -4.85 -11.63 19.61
N ASN A 100 -3.52 -11.75 19.65
CA ASN A 100 -2.79 -13.02 19.63
C ASN A 100 -3.08 -13.89 18.39
N GLN A 101 -3.48 -13.27 17.28
CA GLN A 101 -3.72 -13.95 16.01
C GLN A 101 -2.39 -14.12 15.27
N GLN A 102 -1.78 -15.30 15.39
CA GLN A 102 -0.47 -15.55 14.80
C GLN A 102 -0.49 -15.31 13.29
N ASN A 103 0.57 -14.70 12.75
CA ASN A 103 0.73 -14.34 11.33
C ASN A 103 -0.14 -13.19 10.82
N TRP A 104 -0.97 -12.60 11.69
CA TRP A 104 -1.79 -11.44 11.34
C TRP A 104 -1.10 -10.13 11.70
N GLN A 105 -1.33 -9.12 10.86
CA GLN A 105 -1.00 -7.72 11.07
C GLN A 105 -2.23 -6.90 10.69
N ALA A 106 -2.60 -5.91 11.50
CA ALA A 106 -3.76 -5.09 11.19
C ALA A 106 -3.49 -3.62 11.45
N GLY A 107 -4.19 -2.75 10.72
CA GLY A 107 -4.09 -1.31 10.92
C GLY A 107 -5.45 -0.64 10.85
N ASN A 108 -5.64 0.33 11.75
CA ASN A 108 -6.81 1.20 11.79
C ASN A 108 -6.52 2.49 11.00
N MET A 109 -7.43 2.89 10.12
CA MET A 109 -7.29 4.10 9.30
C MET A 109 -7.58 5.40 10.06
N GLY A 110 -8.22 5.32 11.24
CA GLY A 110 -8.45 6.49 12.11
C GLY A 110 -9.41 7.54 11.54
N ARG A 111 -10.27 7.16 10.59
CA ARG A 111 -11.20 8.05 9.87
C ARG A 111 -12.63 7.55 9.92
#